data_AF-A0A0Q7YWI8-F1
#
_entry.id   AF-A0A0Q7YWI8-F1
#
_cell.length_a   1.000
_cell.length_b   1.000
_cell.length_c   1.000
_cell.angle_alpha   90.00
_cell.angle_beta   90.00
_cell.angle_gamma   90.00
#
_symmetry.space_group_name_H-M   'P 1'
#
loop_
_entity.id
_entity.type
_entity.pdbx_description
1 polymer ?
#
loop_
_entity_poly.entity_id
_entity_poly.type
_entity_poly.pdbx_seq_one_letter_code
_entity_poly.pdbx_strand_id
1 'polypeptide(L)'
;MKWLIGILVVSTAMLFLAGLMATGRRSDAGGGGGVSSEPISGNQASITVQGWRNDELRKVLNDFCQKYGLDEDMMSVETDDNGVSTVRFRSGIPADAFVFLVNYIHYPNDFDLGGRHISAIGNSVIEKQFGSPGAEFSGKRVTFYVPADDKEYDEIYARIDGAQYFRVPFTNLSWIPVSDPRMPKELVH
;
A
#
# COMPACT_ATOMS: atom_id res chain seq x y z
N MET A 1 -27.15 35.51 18.53
CA MET A 1 -26.44 35.00 17.36
C MET A 1 -25.00 34.70 17.77
N LYS A 2 -24.72 33.44 18.13
CA LYS A 2 -23.38 32.98 18.50
C LYS A 2 -22.82 32.20 17.31
N TRP A 3 -21.64 32.62 16.87
CA TRP A 3 -20.89 32.10 15.74
C TRP A 3 -20.43 30.66 16.01
N LEU A 4 -20.60 29.77 15.03
CA LEU A 4 -19.92 28.47 14.99
C LEU A 4 -18.66 28.63 14.13
N ILE A 5 -17.53 28.71 14.81
CA ILE A 5 -16.19 28.51 14.26
C ILE A 5 -15.81 27.07 14.63
N GLY A 6 -15.38 26.28 13.65
CA GLY A 6 -14.77 24.97 13.85
C GLY A 6 -14.97 24.09 12.62
N ILE A 7 -13.98 23.43 12.04
CA ILE A 7 -12.56 23.22 12.34
C ILE A 7 -11.93 23.02 10.96
N LEU A 8 -10.92 23.80 10.59
CA LEU A 8 -10.08 23.53 9.42
C LEU A 8 -8.73 23.06 9.97
N VAL A 9 -8.54 21.74 10.08
CA VAL A 9 -7.32 21.14 10.60
C VAL A 9 -6.82 20.12 9.58
N VAL A 10 -5.72 20.53 8.95
CA VAL A 10 -4.59 19.71 8.48
C VAL A 10 -4.82 18.90 7.19
N SER A 11 -4.53 19.55 6.06
CA SER A 11 -4.15 18.89 4.79
C SER A 11 -2.81 19.44 4.30
N THR A 12 -1.75 19.39 5.12
CA THR A 12 -0.42 19.90 4.73
C THR A 12 0.65 18.82 4.65
N ALA A 13 0.39 17.60 5.14
CA ALA A 13 1.39 16.51 5.10
C ALA A 13 1.43 15.74 3.77
N MET A 14 0.35 15.71 2.98
CA MET A 14 0.21 14.80 1.83
C MET A 14 0.85 15.27 0.50
N LEU A 15 1.30 16.52 0.41
CA LEU A 15 1.98 17.03 -0.80
C LEU A 15 3.43 16.55 -0.93
N PHE A 16 4.02 15.99 0.11
CA PHE A 16 5.42 15.55 0.08
C PHE A 16 5.63 14.21 -0.65
N LEU A 17 4.69 13.27 -0.59
CA LEU A 17 4.87 11.95 -1.21
C LEU A 17 4.88 12.00 -2.75
N ALA A 18 4.05 12.85 -3.35
CA ALA A 18 4.06 13.05 -4.81
C ALA A 18 5.35 13.74 -5.29
N GLY A 19 5.91 14.66 -4.49
CA GLY A 19 7.18 15.34 -4.79
C GLY A 19 8.41 14.44 -4.72
N LEU A 20 8.40 13.44 -3.84
CA LEU A 20 9.49 12.46 -3.70
C LEU A 20 9.63 11.55 -4.93
N MET A 21 8.54 11.23 -5.63
CA MET A 21 8.62 10.38 -6.84
C MET A 21 9.04 11.16 -8.10
N ALA A 22 8.67 12.44 -8.21
CA ALA A 22 9.09 13.26 -9.35
C ALA A 22 10.61 13.61 -9.32
N THR A 23 11.25 13.50 -8.15
CA THR A 23 12.68 13.84 -7.97
C THR A 23 13.57 12.65 -7.58
N GLY A 24 12.98 11.48 -7.31
CA GLY A 24 13.66 10.27 -6.84
C GLY A 24 14.29 9.36 -7.90
N ARG A 25 14.48 9.82 -9.16
CA ARG A 25 15.34 9.12 -10.13
C ARG A 25 16.82 9.36 -9.81
N ARG A 26 17.27 8.94 -8.62
CA ARG A 26 18.69 8.81 -8.32
C ARG A 26 19.03 7.33 -8.34
N SER A 27 19.64 6.91 -9.45
CA SER A 27 20.24 5.60 -9.61
C SER A 27 21.29 5.41 -8.51
N ASP A 28 20.92 4.75 -7.42
CA ASP A 28 21.88 4.33 -6.43
C ASP A 28 22.52 3.03 -6.92
N ALA A 29 23.71 3.16 -7.50
CA ALA A 29 24.57 2.06 -7.91
C ALA A 29 25.24 1.36 -6.70
N GLY A 30 24.52 1.25 -5.57
CA GLY A 30 25.05 0.78 -4.31
C GLY A 30 24.04 -0.05 -3.53
N GLY A 31 23.85 -1.31 -3.92
CA GLY A 31 23.48 -2.43 -3.03
C GLY A 31 22.32 -2.29 -2.04
N GLY A 32 21.46 -1.29 -2.17
CA GLY A 32 20.31 -1.09 -1.30
C GLY A 32 19.19 -2.04 -1.69
N GLY A 33 18.96 -3.08 -0.89
CA GLY A 33 17.92 -4.09 -1.10
C GLY A 33 16.49 -3.60 -0.87
N GLY A 34 16.17 -2.36 -1.26
CA GLY A 34 14.84 -1.77 -1.16
C GLY A 34 13.93 -2.16 -2.32
N VAL A 35 12.64 -1.85 -2.18
CA VAL A 35 11.64 -2.06 -3.23
C VAL A 35 11.99 -1.20 -4.45
N SER A 36 11.98 -1.82 -5.63
CA SER A 36 12.29 -1.19 -6.91
C SER A 36 11.03 -0.91 -7.73
N SER A 37 11.15 -0.08 -8.76
CA SER A 37 10.07 0.19 -9.71
C SER A 37 9.93 -0.89 -10.80
N GLU A 38 10.68 -2.00 -10.72
CA GLU A 38 10.47 -3.12 -11.64
C GLU A 38 9.09 -3.75 -11.41
N PRO A 39 8.37 -4.13 -12.48
CA PRO A 39 7.04 -4.69 -12.33
C PRO A 39 7.06 -6.11 -11.76
N ILE A 40 6.16 -6.37 -10.80
CA ILE A 40 5.79 -7.72 -10.37
C ILE A 40 4.69 -8.26 -11.29
N SER A 41 4.64 -9.58 -11.48
CA SER A 41 3.63 -10.18 -12.33
C SER A 41 2.22 -10.05 -11.72
N GLY A 42 1.23 -9.70 -12.53
CA GLY A 42 -0.13 -9.46 -12.04
C GLY A 42 -0.80 -10.68 -11.40
N ASN A 43 -0.42 -11.89 -11.81
CA ASN A 43 -0.89 -13.14 -11.22
C ASN A 43 -0.24 -13.49 -9.86
N GLN A 44 0.82 -12.78 -9.48
CA GLN A 44 1.51 -12.97 -8.21
C GLN A 44 1.05 -11.97 -7.15
N ALA A 45 0.28 -10.94 -7.54
CA ALA A 45 -0.13 -9.86 -6.67
C ALA A 45 -1.65 -9.79 -6.54
N SER A 46 -2.14 -9.48 -5.33
CA SER A 46 -3.55 -9.16 -5.10
C SER A 46 -3.69 -8.26 -3.88
N ILE A 47 -4.78 -7.51 -3.79
CA ILE A 47 -5.11 -6.72 -2.60
C ILE A 47 -6.52 -7.07 -2.15
N THR A 48 -6.66 -7.53 -0.92
CA THR A 48 -7.97 -7.73 -0.27
C THR A 48 -8.35 -6.46 0.45
N VAL A 49 -9.58 -5.99 0.24
CA VAL A 49 -10.07 -4.69 0.69
C VAL A 49 -11.43 -4.85 1.38
N GLN A 50 -11.59 -4.21 2.53
CA GLN A 50 -12.85 -4.13 3.28
C GLN A 50 -13.17 -2.68 3.65
N GLY A 51 -14.47 -2.36 3.78
CA GLY A 51 -14.95 -1.05 4.22
C GLY A 51 -15.31 -0.07 3.08
N TRP A 52 -14.98 -0.43 1.83
CA TRP A 52 -15.37 0.32 0.64
C TRP A 52 -16.56 -0.30 -0.07
N ARG A 53 -17.46 0.53 -0.61
CA ARG A 53 -18.40 0.08 -1.65
C ARG A 53 -17.64 -0.14 -2.96
N ASN A 54 -18.11 -1.06 -3.80
CA ASN A 54 -17.42 -1.42 -5.05
C ASN A 54 -17.20 -0.21 -5.98
N ASP A 55 -18.19 0.67 -6.10
CA ASP A 55 -18.12 1.88 -6.93
C ASP A 55 -17.15 2.92 -6.37
N GLU A 56 -17.05 3.05 -5.05
CA GLU A 56 -16.09 3.92 -4.38
C GLU A 56 -14.67 3.38 -4.49
N LEU A 57 -14.46 2.08 -4.27
CA LEU A 57 -13.16 1.46 -4.41
C LEU A 57 -12.63 1.65 -5.84
N ARG A 58 -13.48 1.48 -6.86
CA ARG A 58 -13.09 1.74 -8.25
C ARG A 58 -12.63 3.19 -8.47
N LYS A 59 -13.29 4.17 -7.84
CA LYS A 59 -12.85 5.58 -7.92
C LYS A 59 -11.50 5.79 -7.24
N VAL A 60 -11.27 5.17 -6.08
CA VAL A 60 -9.98 5.21 -5.37
C VAL A 60 -8.86 4.61 -6.22
N LEU A 61 -9.10 3.45 -6.84
CA LEU A 61 -8.12 2.80 -7.73
C LEU A 61 -7.85 3.64 -8.98
N ASN A 62 -8.89 4.24 -9.56
CA ASN A 62 -8.76 5.10 -10.73
C ASN A 62 -7.92 6.34 -10.43
N ASP A 63 -8.21 6.99 -9.31
CA ASP A 63 -7.47 8.16 -8.84
C ASP A 63 -5.99 7.81 -8.57
N PHE A 64 -5.71 6.65 -7.98
CA PHE A 64 -4.36 6.12 -7.85
C PHE A 64 -3.68 5.95 -9.22
N CYS A 65 -4.34 5.30 -10.19
CA CYS A 65 -3.77 5.11 -11.53
C CYS A 65 -3.42 6.45 -12.17
N GLN A 66 -4.31 7.43 -12.11
CA GLN A 66 -4.09 8.76 -12.68
C GLN A 66 -2.91 9.47 -12.00
N LYS A 67 -2.83 9.41 -10.67
CA LYS A 67 -1.76 10.02 -9.88
C LYS A 67 -0.38 9.44 -10.19
N TYR A 68 -0.31 8.15 -10.47
CA TYR A 68 0.94 7.42 -10.72
C TYR A 68 1.22 7.13 -12.20
N GLY A 69 0.37 7.61 -13.11
CA GLY A 69 0.54 7.40 -14.56
C GLY A 69 0.44 5.92 -14.96
N LEU A 70 -0.41 5.16 -14.27
CA LEU A 70 -0.66 3.74 -14.55
C LEU A 70 -1.89 3.58 -15.45
N ASP A 71 -1.96 2.44 -16.13
CA ASP A 71 -3.12 2.06 -16.94
C ASP A 71 -4.33 1.76 -16.04
N GLU A 72 -5.46 2.43 -16.27
CA GLU A 72 -6.70 2.24 -15.50
C GLU A 72 -7.26 0.82 -15.66
N ASP A 73 -7.03 0.17 -16.81
CA ASP A 73 -7.50 -1.18 -17.11
C ASP A 73 -6.60 -2.30 -16.52
N MET A 74 -5.50 -1.93 -15.85
CA MET A 74 -4.58 -2.91 -15.26
C MET A 74 -5.17 -3.64 -14.05
N MET A 75 -6.22 -3.10 -13.43
CA MET A 75 -6.85 -3.63 -12.22
C MET A 75 -8.29 -4.08 -12.46
N SER A 76 -8.70 -5.13 -11.76
CA SER A 76 -10.10 -5.55 -11.68
C SER A 76 -10.50 -5.80 -10.24
N VAL A 77 -11.75 -5.47 -9.91
CA VAL A 77 -12.33 -5.65 -8.58
C VAL A 77 -13.42 -6.71 -8.64
N GLU A 78 -13.26 -7.75 -7.82
CA GLU A 78 -14.28 -8.76 -7.53
C GLU A 78 -14.73 -8.56 -6.08
N THR A 79 -16.03 -8.59 -5.78
CA THR A 79 -16.55 -8.45 -4.42
C THR A 79 -17.35 -9.69 -4.05
N ASP A 80 -17.09 -10.25 -2.88
CA ASP A 80 -17.82 -11.40 -2.37
C ASP A 80 -19.13 -11.00 -1.67
N ASP A 81 -19.91 -12.01 -1.26
CA ASP A 81 -21.19 -11.82 -0.57
C ASP A 81 -21.05 -11.16 0.82
N ASN A 82 -19.83 -11.17 1.39
CA ASN A 82 -19.53 -10.51 2.67
C ASN A 82 -19.07 -9.05 2.50
N GLY A 83 -19.07 -8.54 1.27
CA GLY A 83 -18.62 -7.20 0.94
C GLY A 83 -17.09 -7.04 0.97
N VAL A 84 -16.33 -8.14 1.00
CA VAL A 84 -14.88 -8.13 0.87
C VAL A 84 -14.53 -8.08 -0.62
N SER A 85 -13.78 -7.06 -1.00
CA SER A 85 -13.34 -6.86 -2.38
C SER A 85 -11.93 -7.39 -2.56
N THR A 86 -11.66 -8.06 -3.68
CA THR A 86 -10.33 -8.46 -4.12
C THR A 86 -9.96 -7.69 -5.37
N VAL A 87 -8.89 -6.91 -5.29
CA VAL A 87 -8.23 -6.26 -6.43
C VAL A 87 -7.22 -7.24 -7.02
N ARG A 88 -7.42 -7.59 -8.29
CA ARG A 88 -6.50 -8.41 -9.10
C ARG A 88 -5.88 -7.57 -10.19
N PHE A 89 -4.64 -7.89 -10.56
CA PHE A 89 -3.92 -7.19 -11.62
C PHE A 89 -3.91 -8.04 -12.90
N ARG A 90 -4.32 -7.43 -14.01
CA ARG A 90 -4.36 -8.04 -15.35
C ARG A 90 -3.02 -7.98 -16.06
N SER A 91 -2.18 -7.02 -15.67
CA SER A 91 -0.80 -6.82 -16.13
C SER A 91 0.12 -6.60 -14.94
N GLY A 92 1.42 -6.44 -15.18
CA GLY A 92 2.38 -6.20 -14.11
C GLY A 92 2.22 -4.82 -13.47
N ILE A 93 2.48 -4.73 -12.17
CA ILE A 93 2.46 -3.47 -11.41
C ILE A 93 3.87 -3.19 -10.86
N PRO A 94 4.41 -1.96 -10.94
CA PRO A 94 5.67 -1.62 -10.27
C PRO A 94 5.61 -1.99 -8.77
N ALA A 95 6.64 -2.64 -8.24
CA ALA A 95 6.60 -3.17 -6.87
C ALA A 95 6.42 -2.06 -5.82
N ASP A 96 7.02 -0.89 -6.05
CA ASP A 96 6.83 0.32 -5.26
C ASP A 96 5.38 0.82 -5.33
N ALA A 97 4.81 0.92 -6.53
CA ALA A 97 3.40 1.29 -6.72
C ALA A 97 2.45 0.32 -6.04
N PHE A 98 2.74 -0.99 -6.05
CA PHE A 98 1.95 -1.98 -5.32
C PHE A 98 1.97 -1.72 -3.80
N VAL A 99 3.14 -1.45 -3.25
CA VAL A 99 3.33 -1.10 -1.83
C VAL A 99 2.58 0.20 -1.47
N PHE A 100 2.67 1.23 -2.32
CA PHE A 100 1.94 2.47 -2.14
C PHE A 100 0.43 2.29 -2.26
N LEU A 101 -0.04 1.44 -3.17
CA LEU A 101 -1.46 1.19 -3.37
C LEU A 101 -2.11 0.59 -2.11
N VAL A 102 -1.42 -0.32 -1.42
CA VAL A 102 -1.90 -0.88 -0.16
C VAL A 102 -2.19 0.22 0.86
N ASN A 103 -1.27 1.17 1.05
CA ASN A 103 -1.48 2.32 1.94
C ASN A 103 -2.51 3.31 1.39
N TYR A 104 -2.50 3.56 0.08
CA TYR A 104 -3.41 4.52 -0.55
C TYR A 104 -4.88 4.14 -0.40
N ILE A 105 -5.21 2.84 -0.44
CA ILE A 105 -6.59 2.37 -0.25
C ILE A 105 -7.09 2.66 1.17
N HIS A 106 -6.21 2.68 2.18
CA HIS A 106 -6.56 3.10 3.55
C HIS A 106 -6.77 4.61 3.64
N TYR A 107 -5.93 5.39 2.96
CA TYR A 107 -5.86 6.84 3.09
C TYR A 107 -5.93 7.57 1.74
N PRO A 108 -7.00 7.37 0.95
CA PRO A 108 -7.07 8.00 -0.36
C PRO A 108 -7.34 9.50 -0.23
N ASN A 109 -6.73 10.28 -1.12
CA ASN A 109 -6.85 11.74 -1.09
C ASN A 109 -8.27 12.16 -1.49
N ASP A 110 -8.83 13.14 -0.80
CA ASP A 110 -10.11 13.78 -1.19
C ASP A 110 -11.34 12.85 -1.18
N PHE A 111 -11.26 11.68 -0.52
CA PHE A 111 -12.41 10.83 -0.23
C PHE A 111 -12.87 10.99 1.22
N ASP A 112 -14.19 11.03 1.42
CA ASP A 112 -14.78 11.09 2.76
C ASP A 112 -14.67 9.74 3.47
N LEU A 113 -13.80 9.63 4.48
CA LEU A 113 -13.66 8.39 5.25
C LEU A 113 -14.72 8.22 6.35
N GLY A 114 -15.50 9.26 6.69
CA GLY A 114 -16.75 9.16 7.45
C GLY A 114 -16.82 8.17 8.62
N GLY A 115 -15.78 8.02 9.45
CA GLY A 115 -15.76 7.06 10.57
C GLY A 115 -15.79 5.58 10.15
N ARG A 116 -15.52 5.29 8.88
CA ARG A 116 -15.44 3.93 8.35
C ARG A 116 -14.13 3.28 8.78
N HIS A 117 -14.21 1.98 9.02
CA HIS A 117 -13.04 1.13 9.17
C HIS A 117 -12.67 0.57 7.80
N ILE A 118 -11.63 1.13 7.20
CA ILE A 118 -11.08 0.64 5.93
C ILE A 118 -9.92 -0.29 6.24
N SER A 119 -9.85 -1.41 5.52
CA SER A 119 -8.70 -2.30 5.55
C SER A 119 -8.30 -2.70 4.14
N ALA A 120 -6.99 -2.72 3.90
CA ALA A 120 -6.37 -3.20 2.67
C ALA A 120 -5.14 -4.04 3.04
N ILE A 121 -5.09 -5.25 2.47
CA ILE A 121 -4.04 -6.25 2.69
C ILE A 121 -3.50 -6.65 1.32
N GLY A 122 -2.26 -6.29 1.04
CA GLY A 122 -1.55 -6.72 -0.17
C GLY A 122 -0.93 -8.09 0.03
N ASN A 123 -1.15 -9.01 -0.92
CA ASN A 123 -0.50 -10.32 -0.93
C ASN A 123 0.37 -10.43 -2.18
N SER A 124 1.61 -10.86 -1.99
CA SER A 124 2.54 -11.11 -3.09
C SER A 124 3.56 -12.21 -2.76
N VAL A 125 4.55 -12.37 -3.63
CA VAL A 125 5.72 -13.23 -3.44
C VAL A 125 6.97 -12.35 -3.47
N ILE A 126 7.90 -12.56 -2.55
CA ILE A 126 9.18 -11.84 -2.52
C ILE A 126 10.01 -12.29 -3.72
N GLU A 127 10.13 -11.39 -4.69
CA GLU A 127 11.03 -11.50 -5.83
C GLU A 127 12.02 -10.33 -5.85
N LYS A 128 12.95 -10.33 -6.79
CA LYS A 128 14.00 -9.30 -6.90
C LYS A 128 13.47 -7.86 -6.92
N GLN A 129 12.26 -7.66 -7.44
CA GLN A 129 11.63 -6.36 -7.61
C GLN A 129 11.26 -5.71 -6.27
N PHE A 130 10.98 -6.52 -5.24
CA PHE A 130 10.74 -6.02 -3.89
C PHE A 130 12.03 -5.64 -3.15
N GLY A 131 13.20 -5.77 -3.79
CA GLY A 131 14.44 -5.91 -3.04
C GLY A 131 14.39 -7.19 -2.22
N SER A 132 15.27 -7.32 -1.23
CA SER A 132 15.19 -8.48 -0.34
C SER A 132 15.72 -8.13 1.05
N PRO A 133 14.99 -8.49 2.12
CA PRO A 133 15.52 -8.44 3.49
C PRO A 133 16.61 -9.50 3.74
N GLY A 134 16.89 -10.38 2.78
CA GLY A 134 17.81 -11.51 2.89
C GLY A 134 17.52 -12.60 1.84
N ALA A 135 18.55 -13.25 1.30
CA ALA A 135 18.40 -14.25 0.24
C ALA A 135 17.44 -15.41 0.61
N GLU A 136 17.33 -15.71 1.92
CA GLU A 136 16.44 -16.69 2.51
C GLU A 136 14.93 -16.38 2.38
N PHE A 137 14.58 -15.16 1.95
CA PHE A 137 13.18 -14.74 1.75
C PHE A 137 12.71 -14.86 0.31
N SER A 138 13.63 -15.06 -0.64
CA SER A 138 13.29 -15.18 -2.05
C SER A 138 12.28 -16.31 -2.29
N GLY A 139 11.21 -16.00 -3.02
CA GLY A 139 10.12 -16.94 -3.33
C GLY A 139 9.12 -17.18 -2.21
N LYS A 140 9.28 -16.58 -1.02
CA LYS A 140 8.29 -16.69 0.07
C LYS A 140 7.11 -15.76 -0.14
N ARG A 141 5.95 -16.14 0.39
CA ARG A 141 4.79 -15.24 0.41
C ARG A 141 5.06 -14.08 1.35
N VAL A 142 4.55 -12.93 0.96
CA VAL A 142 4.55 -11.72 1.77
C VAL A 142 3.15 -11.13 1.82
N THR A 143 2.77 -10.69 3.00
CA THR A 143 1.56 -9.94 3.26
C THR A 143 1.95 -8.53 3.70
N PHE A 144 1.58 -7.55 2.90
CA PHE A 144 1.74 -6.13 3.17
C PHE A 144 0.46 -5.58 3.80
N TYR A 145 0.61 -4.74 4.81
CA TYR A 145 -0.50 -4.14 5.54
C TYR A 145 -0.10 -2.80 6.14
N VAL A 146 -1.09 -1.96 6.41
CA VAL A 146 -0.89 -0.75 7.22
C VAL A 146 -0.91 -1.18 8.69
N PRO A 147 0.08 -0.77 9.51
CA PRO A 147 0.11 -1.16 10.92
C PRO A 147 -1.08 -0.56 11.68
N ALA A 148 -1.54 -1.26 12.71
CA ALA A 148 -2.54 -0.75 13.63
C ALA A 148 -2.07 0.57 14.25
N ASP A 149 -3.02 1.49 14.40
CA ASP A 149 -2.80 2.83 14.96
C ASP A 149 -1.77 3.68 14.20
N ASP A 150 -1.60 3.46 12.89
CA ASP A 150 -0.78 4.31 12.02
C ASP A 150 -1.29 5.76 12.01
N LYS A 151 -0.34 6.70 12.14
CA LYS A 151 -0.57 8.14 12.19
C LYS A 151 0.33 8.93 11.24
N GLU A 152 1.37 8.27 10.71
CA GLU A 152 2.37 8.92 9.87
C GLU A 152 2.04 8.72 8.39
N TYR A 153 1.32 7.63 8.05
CA TYR A 153 0.83 7.34 6.70
C TYR A 153 1.94 7.19 5.65
N ASP A 154 3.19 7.03 6.09
CA ASP A 154 4.39 7.06 5.27
C ASP A 154 5.16 5.73 5.31
N GLU A 155 4.55 4.68 5.86
CA GLU A 155 5.11 3.34 5.91
C GLU A 155 4.04 2.27 5.74
N ILE A 156 4.48 1.09 5.32
CA ILE A 156 3.71 -0.15 5.46
C ILE A 156 4.51 -1.19 6.21
N TYR A 157 3.81 -2.19 6.71
CA TYR A 157 4.41 -3.35 7.35
C TYR A 157 4.26 -4.55 6.44
N ALA A 158 5.19 -5.48 6.57
CA ALA A 158 5.25 -6.71 5.80
C ALA A 158 5.46 -7.89 6.74
N ARG A 159 4.67 -8.94 6.55
CA ARG A 159 4.84 -10.26 7.16
C ARG A 159 5.30 -11.22 6.08
N ILE A 160 6.45 -11.84 6.27
CA ILE A 160 6.95 -12.91 5.39
C ILE A 160 6.65 -14.26 6.05
N ASP A 161 6.34 -15.28 5.24
CA ASP A 161 6.19 -16.67 5.71
C ASP A 161 7.35 -17.07 6.64
N GLY A 162 7.01 -17.57 7.84
CA GLY A 162 7.95 -17.77 8.94
C GLY A 162 7.84 -16.77 10.10
N ALA A 163 6.79 -15.92 10.09
CA ALA A 163 6.47 -14.96 11.15
C ALA A 163 7.56 -13.91 11.41
N GLN A 164 8.25 -13.49 10.34
CA GLN A 164 9.17 -12.36 10.39
C GLN A 164 8.48 -11.11 9.87
N TYR A 165 8.73 -10.00 10.57
CA TYR A 165 8.03 -8.75 10.37
C TYR A 165 9.02 -7.65 10.04
N PHE A 166 8.63 -6.84 9.08
CA PHE A 166 9.42 -5.70 8.62
C PHE A 166 8.51 -4.49 8.49
N ARG A 167 9.06 -3.30 8.69
CA ARG A 167 8.49 -2.05 8.19
C ARG A 167 9.24 -1.62 6.94
N VAL A 168 8.51 -0.97 6.03
CA VAL A 168 9.01 -0.46 4.76
C VAL A 168 8.62 1.03 4.67
N PRO A 169 9.51 1.95 5.06
CA PRO A 169 9.26 3.38 4.95
C PRO A 169 9.25 3.84 3.50
N PHE A 170 8.33 4.73 3.13
CA PHE A 170 8.22 5.26 1.77
C PHE A 170 9.35 6.22 1.39
N THR A 171 10.12 6.69 2.37
CA THR A 171 11.28 7.56 2.14
C THR A 171 12.44 6.86 1.44
N ASN A 172 12.61 5.55 1.62
CA ASN A 172 13.73 4.79 1.07
C ASN A 172 13.40 3.34 0.67
N LEU A 173 12.15 2.91 0.89
CA LEU A 173 11.63 1.58 0.56
C LEU A 173 12.48 0.41 1.09
N SER A 174 13.20 0.63 2.19
CA SER A 174 14.10 -0.36 2.78
C SER A 174 13.38 -1.26 3.76
N TRP A 175 13.75 -2.54 3.79
CA TRP A 175 13.22 -3.51 4.75
C TRP A 175 13.90 -3.35 6.11
N ILE A 176 13.14 -2.93 7.12
CA ILE A 176 13.65 -2.75 8.49
C ILE A 176 12.94 -3.75 9.41
N PRO A 177 13.65 -4.71 10.03
CA PRO A 177 13.05 -5.65 10.96
C PRO A 177 12.34 -4.94 12.12
N VAL A 178 11.19 -5.46 12.55
CA VAL A 178 10.44 -4.93 13.69
C VAL A 178 10.10 -6.03 14.69
N SER A 179 10.15 -5.70 15.99
CA SER A 179 9.75 -6.61 17.07
C SER A 179 8.26 -6.48 17.44
N ASP A 180 7.67 -5.31 17.18
CA ASP A 180 6.24 -5.06 17.34
C ASP A 180 5.62 -4.92 15.94
N PRO A 181 4.85 -5.92 15.47
CA PRO A 181 4.31 -5.92 14.13
C PRO A 181 3.05 -5.05 13.98
N ARG A 182 2.43 -4.61 15.10
CA ARG A 182 1.17 -3.83 15.07
C ARG A 182 0.15 -4.42 14.08
N MET A 183 -0.11 -5.71 14.18
CA MET A 183 -0.97 -6.41 13.21
C MET A 183 -2.41 -5.88 13.27
N PRO A 184 -3.03 -5.54 12.12
CA PRO A 184 -4.42 -5.16 12.08
C PRO A 184 -5.31 -6.39 12.36
N LYS A 185 -6.51 -6.15 12.89
CA LYS A 185 -7.40 -7.21 13.41
C LYS A 185 -7.75 -8.26 12.34
N GLU A 186 -7.79 -7.85 11.09
CA GLU A 186 -8.14 -8.71 9.94
C GLU A 186 -7.05 -9.76 9.63
N LEU A 187 -5.85 -9.62 10.19
CA LEU A 187 -4.75 -10.58 10.04
C LEU A 187 -4.53 -11.47 11.27
N VAL A 188 -5.33 -11.30 12.32
CA VAL A 188 -5.27 -12.11 13.55
C VAL A 188 -6.23 -13.28 13.41
N HIS A 189 -5.84 -14.28 12.60
CA HIS A 189 -6.56 -15.54 12.41
C HIS A 189 -5.62 -16.73 12.58
#